data_AF-A0A6A2YHB5-F1
#
_entry.id   AF-A0A6A2YHB5-F1
#
_cell.length_a   1.000
_cell.length_b   1.000
_cell.length_c   1.000
_cell.angle_alpha   90.00
_cell.angle_beta   90.00
_cell.angle_gamma   90.00
#
_symmetry.space_group_name_H-M   'P 1'
#
loop_
_entity.id
_entity.type
_entity.pdbx_description
1 polymer ?
#
loop_
_entity_poly.entity_id
_entity_poly.type
_entity_poly.pdbx_seq_one_letter_code
_entity_poly.pdbx_strand_id
1 'polypeptide(L)'
;MLRRSRLILTLFGAVLVLLVIGNALRLAKPNNSPSAFVQNAIFSYKIVMFSKSYCPYCLRAKRIFSELNEKPYVVELDLRDDGAKIQHVLLDLVGRSTVPQVFVNGKHIGGSDDLRNAVSNGTLQKLASASR
;
A
#
# COMPACT_ATOMS: atom_id res chain seq x y z
N MET A 1 -62.07 -19.49 -20.68
CA MET A 1 -61.53 -20.25 -19.52
C MET A 1 -60.25 -20.93 -20.02
N LEU A 2 -59.01 -20.72 -19.57
CA LEU A 2 -58.41 -20.07 -18.41
C LEU A 2 -56.95 -19.72 -18.79
N ARG A 3 -56.54 -18.45 -18.70
CA ARG A 3 -55.13 -18.01 -18.93
C ARG A 3 -54.34 -18.26 -17.63
N ARG A 4 -53.67 -19.40 -17.51
CA ARG A 4 -52.75 -19.77 -16.42
C ARG A 4 -51.67 -20.67 -17.06
N SER A 5 -50.36 -20.57 -16.88
CA SER A 5 -49.52 -20.03 -15.83
C SER A 5 -48.12 -19.88 -16.44
N ARG A 6 -47.61 -18.66 -16.62
CA ARG A 6 -46.18 -18.41 -16.92
C ARG A 6 -45.46 -17.74 -15.73
N LEU A 7 -46.13 -17.62 -14.59
CA LEU A 7 -45.66 -16.79 -13.47
C LEU A 7 -44.83 -17.57 -12.43
N ILE A 8 -44.87 -18.90 -12.43
CA ILE A 8 -44.28 -19.71 -11.34
C ILE A 8 -42.79 -20.06 -11.60
N LEU A 9 -42.36 -20.17 -12.87
CA LEU A 9 -40.98 -20.56 -13.21
C LEU A 9 -39.96 -19.42 -13.01
N THR A 10 -40.40 -18.16 -13.12
CA THR A 10 -39.55 -16.98 -12.90
C THR A 10 -39.29 -16.71 -11.42
N LEU A 11 -40.23 -17.06 -10.53
CA LEU A 11 -40.11 -16.83 -9.08
C LEU A 11 -39.03 -17.72 -8.43
N PHE A 12 -38.92 -18.99 -8.79
CA PHE A 12 -37.87 -19.88 -8.27
C PHE A 12 -36.47 -19.46 -8.76
N GLY A 13 -36.34 -19.07 -10.03
CA GLY A 13 -35.08 -18.57 -10.60
C GLY A 13 -34.65 -17.25 -9.97
N ALA A 14 -35.59 -16.32 -9.76
CA ALA A 14 -35.30 -15.03 -9.13
C ALA A 14 -34.89 -15.18 -7.65
N VAL A 15 -35.52 -16.09 -6.89
CA VAL A 15 -35.16 -16.36 -5.48
C VAL A 15 -33.79 -17.02 -5.36
N LEU A 16 -33.45 -17.95 -6.26
CA LEU A 16 -32.12 -18.57 -6.29
C LEU A 16 -31.03 -17.55 -6.67
N VAL A 17 -31.29 -16.68 -7.65
CA VAL A 17 -30.39 -15.58 -8.01
C VAL A 17 -30.23 -14.57 -6.87
N LEU A 18 -31.31 -14.22 -6.15
CA LEU A 18 -31.26 -13.36 -4.96
C LEU A 18 -30.49 -13.99 -3.79
N LEU A 19 -30.60 -15.30 -3.57
CA LEU A 19 -29.84 -16.03 -2.55
C LEU A 19 -28.34 -16.11 -2.89
N VAL A 20 -28.01 -16.34 -4.17
CA VAL A 20 -26.62 -16.36 -4.66
C VAL A 20 -25.99 -14.96 -4.59
N ILE A 21 -26.72 -13.91 -5.03
CA ILE A 21 -26.28 -12.52 -4.95
C ILE A 21 -26.17 -12.04 -3.50
N GLY A 22 -27.09 -12.44 -2.62
CA GLY A 22 -27.08 -12.08 -1.20
C GLY A 22 -25.84 -12.60 -0.45
N ASN A 23 -25.34 -13.79 -0.81
CA ASN A 23 -24.09 -14.32 -0.28
C ASN A 23 -22.85 -13.67 -0.92
N ALA A 24 -22.88 -13.36 -2.22
CA ALA A 24 -21.76 -12.72 -2.91
C ALA A 24 -21.53 -11.25 -2.47
N LEU A 25 -22.58 -10.51 -2.16
CA LEU A 25 -22.50 -9.14 -1.66
C LEU A 25 -22.01 -9.03 -0.21
N ARG A 26 -21.88 -10.14 0.53
CA ARG A 26 -21.40 -10.16 1.92
C ARG A 26 -19.88 -10.28 2.08
N LEU A 27 -19.07 -10.20 1.01
CA LEU A 27 -17.60 -10.39 1.09
C LEU A 27 -16.74 -9.26 0.53
N ALA A 28 -17.26 -8.03 0.42
CA ALA A 28 -16.42 -6.88 0.12
C ALA A 28 -16.55 -5.82 1.23
N LYS A 29 -16.15 -6.18 2.46
CA LYS A 29 -15.73 -5.14 3.41
C LYS A 29 -14.50 -4.48 2.79
N PRO A 30 -14.44 -3.15 2.60
CA PRO A 30 -13.22 -2.49 2.17
C PRO A 30 -12.12 -2.90 3.15
N ASN A 31 -11.14 -3.63 2.63
CA ASN A 31 -10.00 -4.15 3.36
C ASN A 31 -9.03 -2.99 3.63
N ASN A 32 -9.45 -2.07 4.50
CA ASN A 32 -8.65 -0.98 5.06
C ASN A 32 -7.59 -1.52 6.04
N SER A 33 -6.93 -2.63 5.69
CA SER A 33 -5.87 -3.23 6.49
C SER A 33 -4.59 -2.40 6.35
N PRO A 34 -3.84 -2.19 7.43
CA PRO A 34 -2.48 -1.64 7.35
C PRO A 34 -1.59 -2.36 6.33
N SER A 35 -1.73 -3.68 6.20
CA SER A 35 -0.97 -4.48 5.22
C SER A 35 -1.34 -4.13 3.78
N ALA A 36 -2.63 -4.02 3.48
CA ALA A 36 -3.12 -3.63 2.15
C ALA A 36 -2.65 -2.21 1.81
N PHE A 37 -2.71 -1.29 2.76
CA PHE A 37 -2.21 0.07 2.59
C PHE A 37 -0.70 0.09 2.27
N VAL A 38 0.12 -0.64 3.04
CA VAL A 38 1.58 -0.70 2.82
C VAL A 38 1.90 -1.23 1.44
N GLN A 39 1.27 -2.34 1.03
CA GLN A 39 1.50 -2.91 -0.30
C GLN A 39 1.06 -1.96 -1.40
N ASN A 40 -0.12 -1.37 -1.28
CA ASN A 40 -0.62 -0.41 -2.26
C ASN A 40 0.33 0.79 -2.38
N ALA A 41 0.80 1.37 -1.28
CA ALA A 41 1.76 2.45 -1.33
C ALA A 41 3.02 2.03 -2.09
N ILE A 42 3.65 0.91 -1.69
CA ILE A 42 4.91 0.38 -2.26
C ILE A 42 4.80 0.17 -3.78
N PHE A 43 3.66 -0.32 -4.27
CA PHE A 43 3.49 -0.65 -5.69
C PHE A 43 2.85 0.48 -6.52
N SER A 44 2.08 1.39 -5.92
CA SER A 44 1.45 2.50 -6.65
C SER A 44 2.39 3.67 -6.93
N TYR A 45 3.42 3.89 -6.09
CA TYR A 45 4.33 5.05 -6.24
C TYR A 45 5.74 4.63 -6.62
N LYS A 46 6.42 5.42 -7.47
CA LYS A 46 7.83 5.19 -7.87
C LYS A 46 8.74 5.11 -6.65
N ILE A 47 8.59 6.04 -5.72
CA ILE A 47 9.36 6.13 -4.49
C ILE A 47 8.37 6.29 -3.34
N VAL A 48 8.53 5.47 -2.30
CA VAL A 48 7.75 5.55 -1.05
C VAL A 48 8.71 5.68 0.11
N MET A 49 8.35 6.52 1.07
CA MET A 49 9.06 6.61 2.34
C MET A 49 8.08 6.60 3.49
N PHE A 50 8.13 5.54 4.30
CA PHE A 50 7.49 5.53 5.60
C PHE A 50 8.37 6.31 6.59
N SER A 51 7.78 7.29 7.27
CA SER A 51 8.47 8.37 7.95
C SER A 51 7.81 8.69 9.30
N LYS A 52 8.47 9.51 10.11
CA LYS A 52 7.82 10.29 11.17
C LYS A 52 8.23 11.75 11.07
N SER A 53 7.30 12.67 11.33
CA SER A 53 7.48 14.10 11.09
C SER A 53 8.66 14.69 11.89
N TYR A 54 8.84 14.21 13.12
CA TYR A 54 9.88 14.64 14.06
C TYR A 54 11.21 13.89 13.94
N CYS A 55 11.30 12.84 13.12
CA CYS A 55 12.47 11.97 13.11
C CYS A 55 13.64 12.62 12.35
N PRO A 56 14.82 12.83 12.97
CA PRO A 56 15.96 13.46 12.32
C PRO A 56 16.49 12.65 11.13
N TYR A 57 16.43 11.31 11.19
CA TYR A 57 16.82 10.43 10.07
C TYR A 57 15.85 10.57 8.88
N CYS A 58 14.56 10.76 9.14
CA CYS A 58 13.57 11.03 8.09
C CYS A 58 13.80 12.39 7.43
N LEU A 59 14.13 13.43 8.21
CA LEU A 59 14.48 14.75 7.67
C LEU A 59 15.71 14.68 6.76
N ARG A 60 16.74 13.91 7.14
CA ARG A 60 17.91 13.68 6.28
C ARG A 60 17.54 12.97 4.98
N ALA A 61 16.73 11.92 5.04
CA ALA A 61 16.27 11.22 3.83
C ALA A 61 15.45 12.14 2.90
N LYS A 62 14.55 12.97 3.45
CA LYS A 62 13.80 13.99 2.68
C LYS A 62 14.73 14.98 1.99
N ARG A 63 15.79 15.42 2.68
CA ARG A 63 16.80 16.32 2.12
C ARG A 63 17.55 15.68 0.95
N ILE A 64 17.96 14.42 1.07
CA ILE A 64 18.60 13.68 -0.03
C ILE A 64 17.68 13.67 -1.27
N PHE A 65 16.40 13.35 -1.11
CA PHE A 65 15.46 13.38 -2.24
C PHE A 65 15.27 14.79 -2.83
N SER A 66 15.22 15.82 -1.98
CA SER A 66 15.16 17.21 -2.43
C SER A 66 16.38 17.61 -3.25
N GLU A 67 17.59 17.21 -2.82
CA GLU A 67 18.85 17.48 -3.54
C GLU A 67 18.91 16.75 -4.88
N LEU A 68 18.26 15.58 -4.99
CA LEU A 68 18.10 14.82 -6.23
C LEU A 68 16.94 15.29 -7.10
N ASN A 69 16.17 16.29 -6.65
CA ASN A 69 14.93 16.74 -7.30
C ASN A 69 13.89 15.60 -7.51
N GLU A 70 13.87 14.62 -6.61
CA GLU A 70 12.92 13.50 -6.58
C GLU A 70 11.84 13.74 -5.51
N LYS A 71 10.60 13.33 -5.80
CA LYS A 71 9.45 13.56 -4.91
C LYS A 71 8.88 12.23 -4.42
N PRO A 72 9.31 11.73 -3.24
CA PRO A 72 8.76 10.50 -2.69
C PRO A 72 7.31 10.68 -2.22
N TYR A 73 6.51 9.61 -2.30
CA TYR A 73 5.27 9.52 -1.54
C TYR A 73 5.62 9.25 -0.07
N VAL A 74 5.38 10.24 0.79
CA VAL A 74 5.74 10.18 2.20
C VAL A 74 4.52 9.81 3.04
N VAL A 75 4.67 8.80 3.89
CA VAL A 75 3.67 8.41 4.89
C VAL A 75 4.21 8.74 6.28
N GLU A 76 3.69 9.80 6.89
CA GLU A 76 4.04 10.18 8.27
C GLU A 76 3.25 9.33 9.26
N LEU A 77 3.91 8.31 9.83
CA LEU A 77 3.26 7.32 10.69
C LEU A 77 2.80 7.91 12.04
N ASP A 78 3.47 8.95 12.53
CA ASP A 78 3.08 9.66 13.74
C ASP A 78 1.80 10.50 13.58
N LEU A 79 1.39 10.78 12.35
CA LEU A 79 0.17 11.53 12.02
C LEU A 79 -1.01 10.62 11.61
N ARG A 80 -0.88 9.31 11.85
CA ARG A 80 -1.88 8.30 11.51
C ARG A 80 -2.29 7.48 12.71
N ASP A 81 -3.59 7.26 12.87
CA ASP A 81 -4.15 6.41 13.94
C ASP A 81 -3.65 4.95 13.86
N ASP A 82 -3.33 4.46 12.66
CA ASP A 82 -2.84 3.11 12.41
C ASP A 82 -1.31 3.03 12.24
N GLY A 83 -0.58 4.11 12.51
CA GLY A 83 0.87 4.20 12.30
C GLY A 83 1.67 3.09 12.98
N ALA A 84 1.32 2.74 14.22
CA ALA A 84 1.95 1.63 14.95
C ALA A 84 1.71 0.26 14.27
N LYS A 85 0.51 0.05 13.71
CA LYS A 85 0.18 -1.18 12.98
C LYS A 85 0.95 -1.25 11.66
N ILE A 86 1.12 -0.12 10.98
CA ILE A 86 1.98 -0.03 9.79
C ILE A 86 3.44 -0.36 10.16
N GLN A 87 3.97 0.13 11.29
CA GLN A 87 5.31 -0.24 11.74
C GLN A 87 5.46 -1.75 11.99
N HIS A 88 4.44 -2.43 12.51
CA HIS A 88 4.45 -3.90 12.62
C HIS A 88 4.44 -4.58 11.26
N VAL A 89 3.64 -4.10 10.31
CA VAL A 89 3.67 -4.62 8.92
C VAL A 89 5.07 -4.45 8.31
N LEU A 90 5.74 -3.32 8.53
CA LEU A 90 7.11 -3.11 8.05
C LEU A 90 8.10 -4.04 8.75
N LEU A 91 7.92 -4.30 10.05
CA LEU A 91 8.72 -5.29 10.77
C LEU A 91 8.60 -6.67 10.14
N ASP A 92 7.38 -7.11 9.83
CA ASP A 92 7.14 -8.42 9.19
C ASP A 92 7.67 -8.47 7.75
N LEU A 93 7.53 -7.38 6.99
CA LEU A 93 7.89 -7.32 5.58
C LEU A 93 9.40 -7.22 5.33
N VAL A 94 10.10 -6.41 6.13
CA VAL A 94 11.53 -6.07 5.91
C VAL A 94 12.42 -6.29 7.12
N GLY A 95 11.89 -6.87 8.20
CA GLY A 95 12.64 -7.14 9.43
C GLY A 95 12.98 -5.90 10.26
N ARG A 96 12.38 -4.73 9.96
CA ARG A 96 12.68 -3.46 10.64
C ARG A 96 11.43 -2.62 10.86
N SER A 97 11.22 -2.18 12.11
CA SER A 97 10.14 -1.26 12.48
C SER A 97 10.58 0.21 12.54
N THR A 98 11.88 0.50 12.42
CA THR A 98 12.43 1.86 12.51
C THR A 98 12.08 2.70 11.27
N VAL A 99 12.08 4.03 11.40
CA VAL A 99 11.89 4.96 10.28
C VAL A 99 13.17 5.77 10.03
N PRO A 100 13.44 6.21 8.79
CA PRO A 100 12.63 5.98 7.58
C PRO A 100 12.73 4.54 7.06
N GLN A 101 11.73 4.09 6.30
CA GLN A 101 11.84 2.93 5.41
C GLN A 101 11.53 3.35 3.98
N VAL A 102 12.50 3.21 3.10
CA VAL A 102 12.45 3.68 1.72
C VAL A 102 12.27 2.51 0.76
N PHE A 103 11.38 2.68 -0.20
CA PHE A 103 11.15 1.75 -1.31
C PHE A 103 11.23 2.50 -2.64
N VAL A 104 11.81 1.86 -3.66
CA VAL A 104 11.90 2.38 -5.02
C VAL A 104 11.48 1.29 -5.99
N ASN A 105 10.45 1.55 -6.80
CA ASN A 105 9.85 0.59 -7.73
C ASN A 105 9.58 -0.77 -7.06
N GLY A 106 8.94 -0.73 -5.89
CA GLY A 106 8.62 -1.93 -5.11
C GLY A 106 9.79 -2.56 -4.35
N LYS A 107 11.03 -2.16 -4.62
CA LYS A 107 12.23 -2.73 -3.98
C LYS A 107 12.59 -1.94 -2.72
N HIS A 108 12.83 -2.67 -1.63
CA HIS A 108 13.25 -2.09 -0.36
C HIS A 108 14.72 -1.61 -0.44
N ILE A 109 14.95 -0.36 -0.03
CA ILE A 109 16.29 0.24 0.06
C ILE A 109 16.81 0.15 1.49
N GLY A 110 15.95 0.43 2.48
CA GLY A 110 16.33 0.50 3.89
C GLY A 110 16.07 1.88 4.51
N GLY A 111 16.92 2.25 5.47
CA GLY A 111 16.84 3.50 6.22
C GLY A 111 17.59 4.68 5.59
N SER A 112 17.85 5.71 6.40
CA SER A 112 18.53 6.92 5.93
C SER A 112 19.98 6.66 5.47
N ASP A 113 20.71 5.80 6.16
CA ASP A 113 22.09 5.47 5.79
C ASP A 113 22.13 4.57 4.55
N ASP A 114 21.22 3.59 4.47
CA ASP A 114 21.07 2.74 3.29
C ASP A 114 20.74 3.58 2.05
N LEU A 115 19.84 4.57 2.17
CA LEU A 115 19.54 5.53 1.11
C LEU A 115 20.77 6.33 0.69
N ARG A 116 21.54 6.89 1.65
CA ARG A 116 22.77 7.63 1.35
C ARG A 116 23.76 6.76 0.58
N ASN A 117 23.95 5.52 1.02
CA ASN A 117 24.83 4.56 0.37
C ASN A 117 24.34 4.24 -1.05
N ALA A 118 23.04 4.00 -1.22
CA ALA A 118 22.43 3.73 -2.52
C ALA A 118 22.59 4.89 -3.52
N VAL A 119 22.58 6.14 -3.05
CA VAL A 119 22.91 7.30 -3.88
C VAL A 119 24.39 7.28 -4.26
N SER A 120 25.29 7.11 -3.29
CA SER A 120 26.73 7.17 -3.53
C SER A 120 27.24 6.08 -4.48
N ASN A 121 26.63 4.89 -4.45
CA ASN A 121 27.07 3.75 -5.24
C ASN A 121 26.26 3.54 -6.53
N GLY A 122 25.37 4.48 -6.89
CA GLY A 122 24.56 4.42 -8.10
C GLY A 122 23.37 3.47 -8.06
N THR A 123 23.15 2.74 -6.96
CA THR A 123 22.05 1.78 -6.83
C THR A 123 20.70 2.46 -6.94
N LEU A 124 20.54 3.66 -6.36
CA LEU A 124 19.27 4.39 -6.41
C LEU A 124 18.87 4.70 -7.85
N GLN A 125 19.79 5.23 -8.66
CA GLN A 125 19.52 5.59 -10.05
C GLN A 125 19.18 4.35 -10.87
N LYS A 126 19.92 3.25 -10.67
CA LYS A 126 19.65 1.95 -11.32
C LYS A 126 18.25 1.42 -11.01
N LEU A 127 17.80 1.56 -9.77
CA LEU A 127 16.46 1.12 -9.37
C LEU A 127 15.37 2.05 -9.88
N ALA A 128 15.62 3.35 -9.89
CA ALA A 128 14.70 4.37 -10.36
C ALA A 128 14.49 4.35 -11.87
N SER A 129 15.49 3.92 -12.65
CA SER A 129 15.44 3.82 -14.12
C SER A 129 14.95 2.48 -14.64
N ALA A 130 14.82 1.46 -13.78
CA ALA A 130 14.22 0.19 -14.18
C ALA A 130 12.74 0.41 -14.56
N SER A 131 12.40 0.13 -15.82
CA SER A 131 11.00 0.10 -16.26
C SER A 131 10.22 -0.92 -15.44
N ARG A 132 9.01 -0.53 -15.02
CA ARG A 132 8.05 -1.42 -14.36
C ARG A 132 7.44 -2.40 -15.34
#